data_AF-A0AB33CZM3-F1
#
_entry.id   AF-A0AB33CZM3-F1
#
_cell.length_a   1.000
_cell.length_b   1.000
_cell.length_c   1.000
_cell.angle_alpha   90.00
_cell.angle_beta   90.00
_cell.angle_gamma   90.00
#
_symmetry.space_group_name_H-M   'P 1'
#
loop_
_entity.id
_entity.type
_entity.pdbx_description
1 polymer ?
#
loop_
_entity_poly.entity_id
_entity_poly.type
_entity_poly.pdbx_seq_one_letter_code
_entity_poly.pdbx_strand_id
1 'polypeptide(L)'
;MDRGTVQQGISRTWGMAEKLFLAESFSNAASLPLNEEFRDLIFSPESTYVDLYLCGLNLSHYNILLKDYSFFQFSFESIDNVRYAFYPNPFIKGSSDELENFKRRRELVTAEMITHEEYLSMIDGDTKSSGVPMFRYENAPGQRKKFAHPCSHFHIGFHSENRWPISRLLTPYAFSMLVFKAFYGDQWKMFGSREHPDIDNKFDEYLINEKTNCRLIENDLFEDVEQRSFFFG
;
A
#
# COMPACT_ATOMS: atom_id res chain seq x y z
N MET A 1 18.09 -7.28 1.25
CA MET A 1 16.91 -7.37 2.13
C MET A 1 16.53 -8.81 2.26
N ASP A 2 16.62 -9.30 3.49
CA ASP A 2 16.24 -10.66 3.86
C ASP A 2 14.84 -10.67 4.50
N ARG A 3 14.35 -11.88 4.79
CA ARG A 3 13.04 -12.09 5.43
C ARG A 3 12.95 -11.39 6.80
N GLY A 4 14.03 -11.39 7.58
CA GLY A 4 14.05 -10.78 8.92
C GLY A 4 13.86 -9.27 8.87
N THR A 5 14.52 -8.60 7.94
CA THR A 5 14.37 -7.17 7.66
C THR A 5 12.93 -6.83 7.26
N VAL A 6 12.32 -7.67 6.42
CA VAL A 6 10.90 -7.49 6.03
C VAL A 6 9.99 -7.61 7.25
N GLN A 7 10.13 -8.66 8.05
CA GLN A 7 9.30 -8.87 9.24
C GLN A 7 9.44 -7.72 10.25
N GLN A 8 10.66 -7.23 10.49
CA GLN A 8 10.89 -6.06 11.34
C GLN A 8 10.23 -4.80 10.77
N GLY A 9 10.31 -4.59 9.45
CA GLY A 9 9.65 -3.47 8.77
C GLY A 9 8.13 -3.51 8.92
N ILE A 10 7.52 -4.70 8.85
CA ILE A 10 6.07 -4.88 9.04
C ILE A 10 5.68 -4.50 10.48
N SER A 11 6.41 -4.99 11.49
CA SER A 11 6.15 -4.62 12.89
C SER A 11 6.33 -3.13 13.16
N ARG A 12 7.35 -2.49 12.56
CA ARG A 12 7.53 -1.03 12.66
C ARG A 12 6.40 -0.26 12.00
N THR A 13 5.85 -0.79 10.89
CA THR A 13 4.69 -0.19 10.21
C THR A 13 3.48 -0.19 11.12
N TRP A 14 3.19 -1.32 11.77
CA TRP A 14 2.10 -1.41 12.75
C TRP A 14 2.27 -0.37 13.86
N GLY A 15 3.45 -0.30 14.48
CA GLY A 15 3.70 0.67 15.55
C GLY A 15 3.58 2.14 15.09
N MET A 16 3.78 2.44 13.80
CA MET A 16 3.50 3.77 13.27
C MET A 16 2.01 4.01 13.01
N ALA A 17 1.28 3.00 12.51
CA ALA A 17 -0.16 3.09 12.38
C ALA A 17 -0.84 3.35 13.73
N GLU A 18 -0.36 2.75 14.82
CA GLU A 18 -0.81 3.04 16.19
C GLU A 18 -0.54 4.50 16.59
N LYS A 19 0.68 4.99 16.35
CA LYS A 19 1.05 6.39 16.65
C LYS A 19 0.23 7.42 15.88
N LEU A 20 -0.17 7.08 14.65
CA LEU A 20 -1.03 7.92 13.81
C LEU A 20 -2.53 7.74 14.11
N PHE A 21 -2.88 6.90 15.09
CA PHE A 21 -4.26 6.52 15.42
C PHE A 21 -5.04 5.89 14.26
N LEU A 22 -4.35 5.29 13.29
CA LEU A 22 -4.91 4.64 12.10
C LEU A 22 -5.08 3.12 12.27
N ALA A 23 -4.43 2.52 13.26
CA ALA A 23 -4.45 1.08 13.51
C ALA A 23 -5.86 0.55 13.81
N GLU A 24 -6.29 -0.49 13.08
CA GLU A 24 -7.50 -1.27 13.36
C GLU A 24 -7.15 -2.70 13.76
N SER A 25 -6.39 -3.42 12.92
CA SER A 25 -6.02 -4.82 13.17
C SER A 25 -4.63 -5.15 12.62
N PHE A 26 -3.91 -6.00 13.37
CA PHE A 26 -2.64 -6.56 12.97
C PHE A 26 -2.74 -8.07 12.82
N SER A 27 -2.88 -8.54 11.58
CA SER A 27 -3.10 -9.96 11.32
C SER A 27 -1.83 -10.78 11.50
N ASN A 28 -0.71 -10.32 10.94
CA ASN A 28 0.56 -11.05 11.00
C ASN A 28 1.77 -10.16 10.69
N ALA A 29 2.87 -10.37 11.43
CA ALA A 29 4.17 -9.77 11.15
C ALA A 29 4.95 -10.47 10.02
N ALA A 30 4.62 -11.72 9.68
CA ALA A 30 5.29 -12.45 8.61
C ALA A 30 4.84 -11.95 7.22
N SER A 31 5.72 -12.07 6.24
CA SER A 31 5.39 -11.81 4.84
C SER A 31 4.25 -12.72 4.37
N LEU A 32 3.32 -12.19 3.59
CA LEU A 32 2.23 -12.95 3.01
C LEU A 32 2.76 -13.95 1.95
N PRO A 33 2.23 -15.18 1.93
CA PRO A 33 2.44 -16.09 0.81
C PRO A 33 1.63 -15.62 -0.41
N LEU A 34 1.95 -16.17 -1.57
CA LEU A 34 1.10 -15.99 -2.75
C LEU A 34 -0.30 -16.55 -2.48
N ASN A 35 -1.32 -15.78 -2.82
CA ASN A 35 -2.70 -16.23 -2.90
C ASN A 35 -3.13 -16.27 -4.37
N GLU A 36 -3.53 -17.44 -4.87
CA GLU A 36 -3.83 -17.65 -6.29
C GLU A 36 -5.10 -16.90 -6.72
N GLU A 37 -6.15 -16.91 -5.90
CA GLU A 37 -7.39 -16.19 -6.16
C GLU A 37 -7.15 -14.68 -6.32
N PHE A 38 -6.38 -14.09 -5.40
CA PHE A 38 -6.01 -12.68 -5.46
C PHE A 38 -5.10 -12.37 -6.66
N ARG A 39 -4.13 -13.25 -6.97
CA ARG A 39 -3.25 -13.11 -8.13
C ARG A 39 -4.05 -13.09 -9.43
N ASP A 40 -4.97 -14.03 -9.59
CA ASP A 40 -5.70 -14.23 -10.83
C ASP A 40 -6.64 -13.05 -11.11
N LEU A 41 -7.19 -12.42 -10.06
CA LEU A 41 -7.93 -11.17 -10.19
C LEU A 41 -7.08 -10.01 -10.73
N ILE A 42 -5.82 -9.87 -10.28
CA ILE A 42 -4.92 -8.80 -10.77
C ILE A 42 -4.66 -8.92 -12.28
N PHE A 43 -4.61 -10.15 -12.80
CA PHE A 43 -4.34 -10.40 -14.23
C PHE A 43 -5.60 -10.46 -15.09
N SER A 44 -6.79 -10.48 -14.48
CA SER A 44 -8.04 -10.48 -15.22
C SER A 44 -8.29 -9.11 -15.85
N PRO A 45 -8.52 -9.03 -17.17
CA PRO A 45 -8.84 -7.75 -17.83
C PRO A 45 -10.23 -7.22 -17.45
N GLU A 46 -11.10 -8.10 -16.94
CA GLU A 46 -12.47 -7.77 -16.54
C GLU A 46 -12.57 -7.33 -15.07
N SER A 47 -11.50 -7.50 -14.29
CA SER A 47 -11.53 -7.13 -12.87
C SER A 47 -11.43 -5.62 -12.70
N THR A 48 -12.11 -5.13 -11.67
CA THR A 48 -12.03 -3.75 -11.24
C THR A 48 -11.18 -3.65 -9.98
N TYR A 49 -10.80 -2.41 -9.63
CA TYR A 49 -10.16 -2.15 -8.34
C TYR A 49 -11.05 -2.58 -7.16
N VAL A 50 -12.36 -2.41 -7.29
CA VAL A 50 -13.33 -2.80 -6.26
C VAL A 50 -13.31 -4.30 -6.03
N ASP A 51 -13.29 -5.10 -7.11
CA ASP A 51 -13.23 -6.56 -7.00
C ASP A 51 -11.97 -7.02 -6.28
N LEU A 52 -10.81 -6.42 -6.64
CA LEU A 52 -9.55 -6.74 -6.00
C LEU A 52 -9.53 -6.34 -4.51
N TYR A 53 -10.04 -5.15 -4.18
CA TYR A 53 -10.15 -4.68 -2.80
C TYR A 53 -11.02 -5.62 -1.95
N LEU A 54 -12.21 -5.98 -2.45
CA LEU A 54 -13.15 -6.84 -1.74
C LEU A 54 -12.61 -8.27 -1.59
N CYS A 55 -11.95 -8.83 -2.61
CA CYS A 55 -11.30 -10.13 -2.50
C CYS A 55 -10.25 -10.15 -1.38
N GLY A 56 -9.34 -9.17 -1.35
CA GLY A 56 -8.30 -9.09 -0.31
C GLY A 56 -8.89 -8.96 1.10
N LEU A 57 -9.99 -8.23 1.21
CA LEU A 57 -10.70 -7.99 2.46
C LEU A 57 -11.48 -9.23 2.95
N ASN A 58 -12.14 -9.96 2.05
CA ASN A 58 -12.88 -11.19 2.35
C ASN A 58 -11.94 -12.34 2.75
N LEU A 59 -10.82 -12.48 2.04
CA LEU A 59 -9.79 -13.47 2.36
C LEU A 59 -9.00 -13.14 3.63
N SER A 60 -9.22 -11.95 4.21
CA SER A 60 -8.36 -11.39 5.27
C SER A 60 -6.88 -11.45 4.91
N HIS A 61 -6.57 -11.31 3.61
CA HIS A 61 -5.24 -11.50 3.06
C HIS A 61 -4.44 -10.20 3.09
N TYR A 62 -4.13 -9.73 4.31
CA TYR A 62 -3.38 -8.50 4.55
C TYR A 62 -2.55 -8.64 5.82
N ASN A 63 -1.51 -7.81 5.96
CA ASN A 63 -0.72 -7.73 7.18
C ASN A 63 -1.36 -6.79 8.20
N ILE A 64 -1.80 -5.62 7.73
CA ILE A 64 -2.30 -4.53 8.56
C ILE A 64 -3.58 -3.99 7.93
N LEU A 65 -4.62 -3.89 8.76
CA LEU A 65 -5.86 -3.19 8.44
C LEU A 65 -5.89 -1.87 9.22
N LEU A 66 -6.30 -0.81 8.54
CA LEU A 66 -6.49 0.52 9.12
C LEU A 66 -7.98 0.79 9.41
N LYS A 67 -8.27 1.82 10.21
CA LYS A 67 -9.63 2.14 10.69
C LYS A 67 -10.63 2.48 9.59
N ASP A 68 -10.13 2.93 8.45
CA ASP A 68 -10.89 3.19 7.23
C ASP A 68 -11.06 1.93 6.36
N TYR A 69 -10.62 0.77 6.83
CA TYR A 69 -10.50 -0.48 6.07
C TYR A 69 -9.59 -0.41 4.85
N SER A 70 -8.72 0.59 4.77
CA SER A 70 -7.56 0.50 3.89
C SER A 70 -6.58 -0.52 4.48
N PHE A 71 -5.83 -1.23 3.64
CA PHE A 71 -4.95 -2.28 4.14
C PHE A 71 -3.60 -2.36 3.42
N PHE A 72 -2.62 -2.90 4.13
CA PHE A 72 -1.28 -3.19 3.61
C PHE A 72 -1.05 -4.69 3.40
N GLN A 73 -0.42 -5.02 2.28
CA GLN A 73 0.14 -6.32 1.99
C GLN A 73 1.66 -6.21 1.83
N PHE A 74 2.40 -7.12 2.46
CA PHE A 74 3.85 -7.23 2.32
C PHE A 74 4.23 -8.66 2.01
N SER A 75 4.84 -8.87 0.85
CA SER A 75 5.28 -10.18 0.37
C SER A 75 6.80 -10.21 0.20
N PHE A 76 7.37 -11.38 0.47
CA PHE A 76 8.78 -11.67 0.30
C PHE A 76 8.91 -13.03 -0.39
N GLU A 77 9.56 -13.04 -1.54
CA GLU A 77 9.78 -14.27 -2.33
C GLU A 77 11.19 -14.82 -2.09
N SER A 78 12.21 -13.97 -2.22
CA SER A 78 13.62 -14.32 -2.01
C SER A 78 14.40 -13.09 -1.58
N ILE A 79 15.71 -13.24 -1.33
CA ILE A 79 16.60 -12.09 -1.05
C ILE A 79 16.38 -11.02 -2.11
N ASP A 80 16.10 -9.80 -1.64
CA ASP A 80 15.78 -8.62 -2.45
C ASP A 80 14.51 -8.71 -3.30
N ASN A 81 13.86 -9.87 -3.46
CA ASN A 81 12.62 -9.99 -4.20
C ASN A 81 11.41 -9.77 -3.27
N VAL A 82 10.83 -8.57 -3.34
CA VAL A 82 9.76 -8.11 -2.45
C VAL A 82 8.66 -7.39 -3.22
N ARG A 83 7.42 -7.53 -2.74
CA ARG A 83 6.24 -6.84 -3.27
C ARG A 83 5.40 -6.29 -2.14
N TYR A 84 5.13 -5.00 -2.18
CA TYR A 84 4.30 -4.30 -1.19
C TYR A 84 3.13 -3.64 -1.88
N ALA A 85 2.00 -3.58 -1.19
CA ALA A 85 0.82 -2.94 -1.72
C ALA A 85 0.01 -2.28 -0.61
N PHE A 86 -0.55 -1.12 -0.93
CA PHE A 86 -1.51 -0.40 -0.13
C PHE A 86 -2.80 -0.27 -0.95
N TYR A 87 -3.90 -0.69 -0.33
CA TYR A 87 -5.24 -0.69 -0.92
C TYR A 87 -6.11 0.28 -0.13
N PRO A 88 -6.26 1.54 -0.60
CA PRO A 88 -7.23 2.48 -0.05
C PRO A 88 -8.66 1.95 -0.15
N ASN A 89 -9.51 2.18 0.85
CA ASN A 89 -10.92 1.82 0.72
C ASN A 89 -11.59 2.63 -0.42
N PRO A 90 -12.08 1.97 -1.51
CA PRO A 90 -12.67 2.68 -2.66
C PRO A 90 -14.00 3.37 -2.33
N PHE A 91 -14.58 3.07 -1.17
CA PHE A 91 -15.93 3.50 -0.78
C PHE A 91 -15.94 4.66 0.22
N ILE A 92 -14.77 5.12 0.67
CA ILE A 92 -14.65 6.22 1.63
C ILE A 92 -13.97 7.41 0.96
N LYS A 93 -14.62 8.58 0.99
CA LYS A 93 -14.11 9.83 0.41
C LYS A 93 -13.63 10.83 1.47
N GLY A 94 -13.75 10.46 2.74
CA GLY A 94 -13.25 11.24 3.87
C GLY A 94 -14.33 11.72 4.84
N SER A 95 -15.61 11.36 4.64
CA SER A 95 -16.66 11.62 5.64
C SER A 95 -16.77 10.47 6.66
N SER A 96 -17.08 10.80 7.92
CA SER A 96 -17.33 9.82 8.98
C SER A 96 -18.51 8.91 8.66
N ASP A 97 -19.54 9.48 8.03
CA ASP A 97 -20.80 8.79 7.77
C ASP A 97 -20.63 7.71 6.68
N GLU A 98 -19.76 7.93 5.69
CA GLU A 98 -19.41 6.91 4.69
C GLU A 98 -18.75 5.69 5.35
N LEU A 99 -17.83 5.90 6.29
CA LEU A 99 -17.17 4.82 7.01
C LEU A 99 -18.16 4.02 7.87
N GLU A 100 -19.05 4.69 8.60
CA GLU A 100 -20.05 4.03 9.43
C GLU A 100 -21.05 3.24 8.57
N ASN A 101 -21.51 3.81 7.46
CA ASN A 101 -22.36 3.11 6.50
C ASN A 101 -21.66 1.90 5.88
N PHE A 102 -20.38 2.02 5.53
CA PHE A 102 -19.57 0.91 5.03
C PHE A 102 -19.48 -0.22 6.06
N LYS A 103 -19.15 0.11 7.32
CA LYS A 103 -19.10 -0.85 8.44
C LYS A 103 -20.40 -1.62 8.58
N ARG A 104 -21.51 -0.89 8.70
CA ARG A 104 -22.85 -1.47 8.87
C ARG A 104 -23.21 -2.40 7.71
N ARG A 105 -22.96 -2.00 6.47
CA ARG A 105 -23.27 -2.83 5.29
C ARG A 105 -22.43 -4.10 5.27
N ARG A 106 -21.16 -4.01 5.65
CA ARG A 106 -20.26 -5.16 5.72
C ARG A 106 -20.68 -6.16 6.81
N GLU A 107 -21.15 -5.66 7.96
CA GLU A 107 -21.70 -6.52 9.02
C GLU A 107 -22.91 -7.32 8.51
N LEU A 108 -23.78 -6.71 7.70
CA LEU A 108 -24.93 -7.41 7.09
C LEU A 108 -24.47 -8.54 6.14
N VAL A 109 -23.45 -8.31 5.32
CA VAL A 109 -22.86 -9.36 4.46
C VAL A 109 -22.27 -10.48 5.30
N THR A 110 -21.51 -10.12 6.34
CA THR A 110 -20.82 -11.08 7.22
C THR A 110 -21.82 -11.93 8.02
N ALA A 111 -22.97 -11.34 8.38
CA ALA A 111 -24.08 -12.03 9.03
C ALA A 111 -24.99 -12.79 8.04
N GLU A 112 -24.61 -12.89 6.76
CA GLU A 112 -25.38 -13.52 5.68
C GLU A 112 -26.80 -12.96 5.53
N MET A 113 -27.03 -11.72 5.98
CA MET A 113 -28.33 -11.04 5.90
C MET A 113 -28.60 -10.44 4.52
N ILE A 114 -27.54 -10.15 3.77
CA ILE A 114 -27.57 -9.72 2.38
C ILE A 114 -26.50 -10.47 1.59
N THR A 115 -26.75 -10.70 0.31
CA THR A 115 -25.80 -11.30 -0.62
C THR A 115 -24.68 -10.32 -1.02
N HIS A 116 -23.59 -10.85 -1.57
CA HIS A 116 -22.51 -10.01 -2.11
C HIS A 116 -22.99 -9.13 -3.27
N GLU A 117 -23.90 -9.63 -4.12
CA GLU A 117 -24.48 -8.85 -5.22
C GLU A 117 -25.37 -7.70 -4.70
N GLU A 118 -26.19 -7.95 -3.68
CA GLU A 118 -26.98 -6.90 -3.03
C GLU A 118 -26.09 -5.84 -2.39
N TYR A 119 -25.01 -6.27 -1.72
CA TYR A 119 -24.01 -5.36 -1.18
C TYR A 119 -23.39 -4.50 -2.30
N LEU A 120 -22.90 -5.10 -3.38
CA LEU A 120 -22.34 -4.36 -4.52
C LEU A 120 -23.34 -3.36 -5.11
N SER A 121 -24.59 -3.77 -5.32
CA SER A 121 -25.67 -2.91 -5.82
C SER A 121 -25.92 -1.71 -4.89
N MET A 122 -25.90 -1.93 -3.58
CA MET A 122 -26.05 -0.84 -2.60
C MET A 122 -24.91 0.18 -2.67
N ILE A 123 -23.68 -0.25 -2.96
CA ILE A 123 -22.51 0.65 -2.99
C ILE A 123 -22.37 1.34 -4.36
N ASP A 124 -22.72 0.64 -5.44
CA ASP A 124 -22.75 1.16 -6.80
C ASP A 124 -23.81 2.25 -6.98
N GLY A 125 -24.97 2.09 -6.32
CA GLY A 125 -26.02 3.11 -6.28
C GLY A 125 -25.64 4.41 -5.56
N ASP A 126 -24.60 4.41 -4.72
CA ASP A 126 -24.25 5.53 -3.83
C ASP A 126 -22.97 6.28 -4.23
N THR A 127 -22.04 5.72 -5.00
CA THR A 127 -20.71 6.34 -5.13
C THR A 127 -20.00 6.17 -6.47
N LYS A 128 -19.64 7.30 -7.11
CA LYS A 128 -18.38 7.38 -7.86
C LYS A 128 -17.27 6.95 -6.89
N SER A 129 -16.46 5.93 -7.20
CA SER A 129 -15.30 5.52 -6.39
C SER A 129 -14.51 6.73 -5.86
N SER A 130 -13.92 6.62 -4.66
CA SER A 130 -13.13 7.69 -4.02
C SER A 130 -12.01 8.23 -4.91
N GLY A 131 -11.67 7.54 -6.00
CA GLY A 131 -10.67 7.96 -6.97
C GLY A 131 -9.25 7.89 -6.41
N VAL A 132 -9.10 7.42 -5.17
CA VAL A 132 -7.83 7.24 -4.49
C VAL A 132 -7.16 6.00 -5.09
N PRO A 133 -6.02 6.15 -5.79
CA PRO A 133 -5.40 5.04 -6.49
C PRO A 133 -4.76 4.07 -5.50
N MET A 134 -4.85 2.77 -5.79
CA MET A 134 -3.98 1.79 -5.14
C MET A 134 -2.51 2.15 -5.36
N PHE A 135 -1.66 1.79 -4.42
CA PHE A 135 -0.23 2.07 -4.51
C PHE A 135 0.56 0.81 -4.24
N ARG A 136 1.37 0.38 -5.20
CA ARG A 136 2.19 -0.83 -5.08
C ARG A 136 3.65 -0.52 -5.32
N TYR A 137 4.51 -1.31 -4.72
CA TYR A 137 5.95 -1.28 -4.88
C TYR A 137 6.45 -2.70 -5.13
N GLU A 138 7.36 -2.85 -6.08
CA GLU A 138 8.02 -4.11 -6.37
C GLU A 138 9.52 -3.89 -6.55
N ASN A 139 10.32 -4.74 -5.92
CA ASN A 139 11.71 -4.95 -6.30
C ASN A 139 11.87 -6.40 -6.74
N ALA A 140 12.15 -6.61 -8.03
CA ALA A 140 12.25 -7.93 -8.64
C ALA A 140 13.48 -8.00 -9.56
N PRO A 141 14.69 -8.20 -9.00
CA PRO A 141 15.93 -8.22 -9.78
C PRO A 141 15.91 -9.23 -10.94
N GLY A 142 15.32 -10.40 -10.72
CA GLY A 142 15.21 -11.46 -11.73
C GLY A 142 14.25 -11.16 -12.90
N GLN A 143 13.38 -10.15 -12.77
CA GLN A 143 12.45 -9.74 -13.82
C GLN A 143 12.92 -8.50 -14.58
N ARG A 144 14.07 -7.94 -14.19
CA ARG A 144 14.61 -6.70 -14.74
C ARG A 144 14.83 -6.83 -16.25
N LYS A 145 14.26 -5.89 -17.00
CA LYS A 145 14.41 -5.77 -18.45
C LYS A 145 14.67 -4.32 -18.81
N LYS A 146 15.79 -4.06 -19.48
CA LYS A 146 16.14 -2.74 -19.96
C LYS A 146 14.97 -2.13 -20.76
N PHE A 147 14.60 -0.89 -20.42
CA PHE A 147 13.49 -0.11 -21.00
C PHE A 147 12.06 -0.61 -20.76
N ALA A 148 11.85 -1.79 -20.20
CA ALA A 148 10.50 -2.37 -20.05
C ALA A 148 10.13 -2.65 -18.59
N HIS A 149 11.10 -3.04 -17.76
CA HIS A 149 10.87 -3.48 -16.40
C HIS A 149 12.03 -3.06 -15.50
N PRO A 150 11.94 -1.89 -14.84
CA PRO A 150 12.91 -1.48 -13.83
C PRO A 150 13.03 -2.53 -12.71
N CYS A 151 14.22 -2.66 -12.10
CA CYS A 151 14.40 -3.57 -10.98
C CYS A 151 13.47 -3.22 -9.81
N SER A 152 13.46 -1.95 -9.43
CA SER A 152 12.65 -1.39 -8.35
C SER A 152 11.72 -0.33 -8.93
N HIS A 153 10.42 -0.44 -8.68
CA HIS A 153 9.43 0.51 -9.21
C HIS A 153 8.14 0.53 -8.41
N PHE A 154 7.37 1.60 -8.60
CA PHE A 154 5.98 1.69 -8.15
C PHE A 154 4.99 1.39 -9.27
N HIS A 155 3.83 0.87 -8.87
CA HIS A 155 2.59 0.99 -9.61
C HIS A 155 1.63 1.95 -8.89
N ILE A 156 0.99 2.85 -9.64
CA ILE A 156 -0.01 3.81 -9.13
C ILE A 156 -1.32 3.58 -9.87
N GLY A 157 -2.38 3.21 -9.15
CA GLY A 157 -3.66 2.84 -9.73
C GLY A 157 -3.64 1.42 -10.32
N PHE A 158 -4.70 1.10 -11.08
CA PHE A 158 -4.99 -0.27 -11.51
C PHE A 158 -4.35 -0.66 -12.87
N HIS A 159 -3.65 0.25 -13.53
CA HIS A 159 -3.03 -0.04 -14.83
C HIS A 159 -1.71 -0.81 -14.67
N SER A 160 -1.68 -2.05 -15.17
CA SER A 160 -0.56 -3.00 -14.97
C SER A 160 0.79 -2.53 -15.54
N GLU A 161 0.78 -1.77 -16.63
CA GLU A 161 2.00 -1.37 -17.34
C GLU A 161 2.64 -0.10 -16.81
N ASN A 162 1.99 0.62 -15.88
CA ASN A 162 2.63 1.78 -15.27
C ASN A 162 3.75 1.29 -14.34
N ARG A 163 5.00 1.65 -14.63
CA ARG A 163 6.15 1.31 -13.79
C ARG A 163 6.95 2.57 -13.60
N TRP A 164 6.90 3.09 -12.38
CA TRP A 164 7.59 4.32 -12.02
C TRP A 164 8.91 3.96 -11.34
N PRO A 165 10.07 4.14 -12.01
CA PRO A 165 11.35 3.67 -11.48
C PRO A 165 11.70 4.35 -10.16
N ILE A 166 12.31 3.61 -9.25
CA ILE A 166 12.90 4.13 -8.01
C ILE A 166 14.32 3.60 -7.86
N SER A 167 15.24 4.46 -7.42
CA SER A 167 16.67 4.09 -7.28
C SER A 167 16.99 3.39 -5.95
N ARG A 168 15.97 3.06 -5.15
CA ARG A 168 16.13 2.51 -3.80
C ARG A 168 15.33 1.24 -3.60
N LEU A 169 15.90 0.33 -2.82
CA LEU A 169 15.21 -0.83 -2.27
C LEU A 169 14.49 -0.42 -0.98
N LEU A 170 13.19 -0.17 -1.08
CA LEU A 170 12.36 0.21 0.06
C LEU A 170 12.15 -0.96 1.02
N THR A 171 12.18 -0.65 2.32
CA THR A 171 11.68 -1.53 3.39
C THR A 171 10.15 -1.44 3.47
N PRO A 172 9.46 -2.42 4.07
CA PRO A 172 8.03 -2.30 4.36
C PRO A 172 7.70 -1.01 5.12
N TYR A 173 8.58 -0.63 6.06
CA TYR A 173 8.41 0.58 6.84
C TYR A 173 8.59 1.86 6.01
N ALA A 174 9.60 1.92 5.14
CA ALA A 174 9.81 3.06 4.24
C ALA A 174 8.62 3.27 3.31
N PHE A 175 8.14 2.18 2.70
CA PHE A 175 6.95 2.19 1.85
C PHE A 175 5.71 2.70 2.61
N SER A 176 5.51 2.20 3.83
CA SER A 176 4.36 2.59 4.63
C SER A 176 4.42 4.03 5.13
N MET A 177 5.61 4.52 5.47
CA MET A 177 5.82 5.93 5.83
C MET A 177 5.49 6.86 4.65
N LEU A 178 5.87 6.47 3.44
CA LEU A 178 5.48 7.20 2.23
C LEU A 178 3.96 7.21 2.04
N VAL A 179 3.30 6.07 2.26
CA VAL A 179 1.84 5.95 2.20
C VAL A 179 1.17 6.82 3.27
N PHE A 180 1.62 6.75 4.52
CA PHE A 180 1.06 7.57 5.61
C PHE A 180 1.16 9.06 5.32
N LYS A 181 2.31 9.52 4.80
CA LYS A 181 2.47 10.92 4.40
C LYS A 181 1.56 11.32 3.23
N ALA A 182 1.42 10.45 2.23
CA ALA A 182 0.70 10.78 0.99
C ALA A 182 -0.83 10.64 1.10
N PHE A 183 -1.32 9.67 1.87
CA PHE A 183 -2.75 9.32 1.95
C PHE A 183 -3.40 9.77 3.27
N TYR A 184 -2.62 9.95 4.34
CA TYR A 184 -3.11 10.33 5.66
C TYR A 184 -2.52 11.66 6.13
N GLY A 185 -2.56 12.65 5.24
CA GLY A 185 -1.93 13.95 5.44
C GLY A 185 -2.44 14.71 6.66
N ASP A 186 -3.70 14.53 7.05
CA ASP A 186 -4.26 15.18 8.24
C ASP A 186 -3.67 14.60 9.53
N GLN A 187 -3.65 13.27 9.66
CA GLN A 187 -3.01 12.56 10.76
C GLN A 187 -1.51 12.84 10.80
N TRP A 188 -0.86 12.92 9.64
CA TRP A 188 0.57 13.23 9.53
C TRP A 188 0.90 14.64 10.06
N LYS A 189 0.06 15.64 9.73
CA LYS A 189 0.25 17.05 10.13
C LYS A 189 -0.05 17.30 11.61
N MET A 190 -0.85 16.47 12.27
CA MET A 190 -1.15 16.61 13.71
C MET A 190 0.10 16.63 14.60
N PHE A 191 1.20 16.04 14.12
CA PHE A 191 2.46 15.92 14.86
C PHE A 191 3.54 16.88 14.37
N GLY A 192 3.19 17.81 13.48
CA GLY A 192 4.04 18.92 13.10
C GLY A 192 3.67 20.21 13.83
N SER A 193 4.63 21.08 14.09
CA SER A 193 4.35 22.45 14.52
C SER A 193 4.23 23.38 13.30
N ARG A 194 3.26 24.29 13.37
CA ARG A 194 2.98 25.27 12.31
C ARG A 194 3.90 26.48 12.36
N GLU A 195 4.80 26.56 13.34
CA GLU A 195 5.48 27.79 13.72
C GLU A 195 6.95 27.87 13.28
N HIS A 196 7.59 26.76 12.90
CA HIS A 196 9.00 26.77 12.48
C HIS A 196 9.18 26.61 10.95
N PRO A 197 10.09 27.41 10.35
CA PRO A 197 10.31 27.42 8.90
C PRO A 197 11.12 26.23 8.35
N ASP A 198 11.82 25.47 9.21
CA ASP A 198 12.65 24.33 8.82
C ASP A 198 12.15 23.05 9.51
N ILE A 199 11.49 22.16 8.74
CA ILE A 199 10.95 20.82 9.08
C ILE A 199 10.64 20.61 10.56
N ASP A 200 9.51 21.16 11.02
CA ASP A 200 9.02 20.94 12.38
C ASP A 200 8.02 19.78 12.44
N ASN A 201 8.32 18.67 11.76
CA ASN A 201 7.52 17.44 11.84
C ASN A 201 8.45 16.24 12.05
N LYS A 202 8.39 15.66 13.25
CA LYS A 202 9.18 14.50 13.65
C LYS A 202 8.97 13.28 12.74
N PHE A 203 7.81 13.14 12.12
CA PHE A 203 7.54 12.05 11.18
C PHE A 203 8.21 12.27 9.82
N ASP A 204 8.40 13.53 9.41
CA ASP A 204 9.23 13.83 8.24
C ASP A 204 10.70 13.48 8.50
N GLU A 205 11.24 13.77 9.68
CA GLU A 205 12.58 13.30 10.08
C GLU A 205 12.68 11.78 10.03
N TYR A 206 11.67 11.06 10.55
CA TYR A 206 11.63 9.60 10.50
C TYR A 206 11.59 9.07 9.06
N LEU A 207 10.79 9.68 8.18
CA LEU A 207 10.73 9.30 6.77
C LEU A 207 12.06 9.59 6.06
N ILE A 208 12.68 10.74 6.31
CA ILE A 208 13.99 11.11 5.72
C ILE A 208 15.08 10.14 6.15
N ASN A 209 15.13 9.81 7.45
CA ASN A 209 16.08 8.84 7.99
C ASN A 209 15.85 7.45 7.40
N GLU A 210 14.58 7.01 7.33
CA GLU A 210 14.26 5.70 6.77
C GLU A 210 14.60 5.62 5.27
N LYS A 211 14.31 6.67 4.50
CA LYS A 211 14.70 6.77 3.09
C LYS A 211 16.22 6.67 2.93
N THR A 212 16.97 7.35 3.78
CA THR A 212 18.45 7.34 3.76
C THR A 212 18.99 5.94 4.04
N ASN A 213 18.33 5.19 4.93
CA ASN A 213 18.69 3.80 5.26
C ASN A 213 18.27 2.78 4.19
N CYS A 214 17.40 3.16 3.25
CA CYS A 214 17.07 2.29 2.11
C CYS A 214 18.27 2.21 1.16
N ARG A 215 18.78 1.00 0.96
CA ARG A 215 19.92 0.71 0.09
C ARG A 215 19.62 1.18 -1.34
N LEU A 216 20.61 1.79 -1.99
CA LEU A 216 20.53 2.08 -3.43
C LEU A 216 20.47 0.78 -4.24
N ILE A 217 19.78 0.81 -5.36
CA ILE A 217 19.84 -0.27 -6.34
C ILE A 217 21.19 -0.21 -7.04
N GLU A 218 21.84 -1.35 -7.19
CA GLU A 218 23.15 -1.47 -7.83
C GLU A 218 23.09 -0.99 -9.29
N ASN A 219 24.19 -0.45 -9.82
CA ASN A 219 24.24 0.19 -11.15
C ASN A 219 23.90 -0.77 -12.31
N ASP A 220 24.09 -2.08 -12.12
CA ASP A 220 23.72 -3.11 -13.09
C ASP A 220 22.20 -3.40 -13.10
N LEU A 221 21.47 -2.95 -12.08
CA LEU A 221 20.03 -3.10 -11.91
C LEU A 221 19.28 -1.75 -12.03
N PHE A 222 19.99 -0.63 -11.98
CA PHE A 222 19.48 0.74 -12.20
C PHE A 222 20.49 1.55 -13.03
N GLU A 223 20.34 1.49 -14.36
CA GLU A 223 21.34 2.02 -15.30
C GLU A 223 21.31 3.56 -15.42
N ASP A 224 22.38 4.13 -15.95
CA ASP A 224 22.52 5.57 -16.24
C ASP A 224 21.33 6.16 -17.00
N VAL A 225 20.70 5.40 -17.89
CA VAL A 225 19.52 5.86 -18.63
C VAL A 225 18.31 6.07 -17.71
N GLU A 226 18.14 5.22 -16.69
CA GLU A 226 17.09 5.36 -15.68
C GLU A 226 17.41 6.53 -14.75
N GLN A 227 18.69 6.70 -14.35
CA GLN A 227 19.16 7.83 -13.55
C GLN A 227 18.99 9.19 -14.27
N ARG A 228 19.14 9.23 -15.59
CA ARG A 228 18.97 10.44 -16.41
C ARG A 228 17.52 10.71 -16.80
N SER A 229 16.63 9.75 -16.60
CA SER A 229 15.19 9.88 -16.85
C SER A 229 14.47 10.37 -15.59
N PHE A 230 13.13 10.47 -15.63
CA PHE A 230 12.35 10.72 -14.42
C PHE A 230 12.28 9.46 -13.56
N PHE A 231 12.68 9.58 -12.29
CA PHE A 231 12.63 8.50 -11.30
C PHE A 231 12.40 9.05 -9.89
N PHE A 232 12.03 8.17 -8.96
CA PHE A 232 12.01 8.47 -7.53
C PHE A 232 13.39 8.17 -6.91
N GLY A 233 14.10 9.21 -6.44
CA GLY A 233 15.42 9.10 -5.80
C GLY A 233 15.38 9.08 -4.28
#